data_AF-A0A7W4EY71-F1
#
_entry.id   AF-A0A7W4EY71-F1
#
_cell.length_a   1.000
_cell.length_b   1.000
_cell.length_c   1.000
_cell.angle_alpha   90.00
_cell.angle_beta   90.00
_cell.angle_gamma   90.00
#
_symmetry.space_group_name_H-M   'P 1'
#
loop_
_entity.id
_entity.type
_entity.pdbx_description
1 polymer ?
#
loop_
_entity_poly.entity_id
_entity_poly.type
_entity_poly.pdbx_seq_one_letter_code
_entity_poly.pdbx_strand_id
1 'polypeptide(L)' 'MNTNKQEKYDEITDYHKGFACVRQGDKWGYINENGTLITPIKYDFVYDFFQGVAMVRIGAQYGLIDTSGK' A
#
# COMPACT_ATOMS: atom_id res chain seq x y z
N MET A 1 -2.96 -22.73 -11.43
CA MET A 1 -3.57 -21.50 -12.00
C MET A 1 -4.16 -20.74 -10.83
N ASN A 2 -3.61 -19.57 -10.54
CA ASN A 2 -3.61 -18.94 -9.21
C ASN A 2 -4.92 -18.21 -8.93
N THR A 3 -5.76 -18.82 -8.09
CA THR A 3 -7.03 -18.27 -7.63
C THR A 3 -6.78 -17.07 -6.69
N ASN A 4 -7.28 -15.90 -7.10
CA ASN A 4 -7.94 -14.91 -6.25
C ASN A 4 -7.14 -14.09 -5.21
N LYS A 5 -6.01 -13.46 -5.57
CA LYS A 5 -5.52 -12.30 -4.78
C LYS A 5 -6.42 -11.07 -4.93
N GLN A 6 -7.15 -10.96 -6.04
CA GLN A 6 -8.01 -9.82 -6.38
C GLN A 6 -9.33 -9.76 -5.57
N GLU A 7 -9.73 -10.82 -4.86
CA GLU A 7 -11.00 -10.83 -4.11
C GLU A 7 -10.94 -9.99 -2.81
N LYS A 8 -9.75 -9.56 -2.37
CA LYS A 8 -9.58 -8.83 -1.10
C LYS A 8 -9.51 -7.31 -1.24
N TYR A 9 -9.09 -6.81 -2.39
CA TYR A 9 -8.83 -5.38 -2.61
C TYR A 9 -9.47 -4.95 -3.92
N ASP A 10 -10.01 -3.74 -3.95
CA ASP A 10 -10.58 -3.15 -5.17
C ASP A 10 -9.50 -2.92 -6.22
N GLU A 11 -8.27 -2.68 -5.75
CA GLU A 11 -7.12 -2.40 -6.60
C GLU A 11 -5.83 -2.87 -5.93
N ILE A 12 -4.91 -3.39 -6.75
CA ILE A 12 -3.53 -3.69 -6.39
C ILE A 12 -2.68 -3.10 -7.51
N THR A 13 -1.76 -2.20 -7.18
CA THR A 13 -0.84 -1.63 -8.17
C THR A 13 0.23 -2.65 -8.57
N ASP A 14 1.00 -2.33 -9.60
CA ASP A 14 2.19 -3.10 -9.91
C ASP A 14 3.16 -3.11 -8.73
N TYR A 15 3.90 -4.22 -8.63
CA TYR A 15 4.93 -4.36 -7.62
C TYR A 15 6.16 -3.55 -8.02
N HIS A 16 6.54 -2.61 -7.16
CA HIS A 16 7.78 -1.84 -7.28
C HIS A 16 8.69 -2.14 -6.09
N LYS A 17 9.87 -2.70 -6.37
CA LYS A 17 10.89 -3.04 -5.36
C LYS A 17 10.36 -3.92 -4.21
N GLY A 18 9.45 -4.85 -4.52
CA GLY A 18 8.88 -5.81 -3.58
C GLY A 18 7.63 -5.34 -2.82
N PHE A 19 7.09 -4.18 -3.18
CA PHE A 19 5.90 -3.59 -2.55
C PHE A 19 4.85 -3.21 -3.60
N ALA A 20 3.58 -3.31 -3.23
CA ALA A 20 2.47 -2.78 -4.03
C ALA A 20 1.53 -1.99 -3.13
N CYS A 21 0.90 -0.95 -3.71
CA CYS A 21 -0.19 -0.24 -3.07
C CYS A 21 -1.49 -1.03 -3.28
N VAL A 22 -2.33 -1.07 -2.26
CA VAL A 22 -3.66 -1.69 -2.34
C VAL A 22 -4.74 -0.70 -1.94
N ARG A 23 -5.88 -0.77 -2.62
CA ARG A 23 -7.05 0.06 -2.31
C ARG A 23 -8.22 -0.79 -1.83
N GLN A 24 -8.88 -0.31 -0.80
CA GLN A 24 -10.18 -0.83 -0.35
C GLN A 24 -11.09 0.37 -0.04
N GLY A 25 -12.17 0.51 -0.81
CA GLY A 25 -12.98 1.72 -0.83
C GLY A 25 -12.17 2.91 -1.33
N ASP A 26 -12.19 4.00 -0.56
CA ASP A 26 -11.44 5.23 -0.82
C ASP A 26 -10.07 5.27 -0.11
N LYS A 27 -9.69 4.18 0.58
CA LYS A 27 -8.47 4.10 1.38
C LYS A 27 -7.41 3.20 0.76
N TRP A 28 -6.17 3.56 1.03
CA TRP A 28 -4.97 2.91 0.54
C TRP A 28 -4.11 2.36 1.68
N GLY A 29 -3.35 1.33 1.35
CA GLY A 29 -2.29 0.73 2.18
C GLY A 29 -1.24 0.06 1.31
N TYR A 30 -0.31 -0.66 1.95
CA TYR A 30 0.79 -1.35 1.27
C TYR A 30 0.80 -2.83 1.59
N ILE A 31 1.14 -3.66 0.61
CA ILE A 31 1.43 -5.09 0.78
C ILE A 31 2.84 -5.41 0.29
N ASN A 32 3.42 -6.49 0.81
CA ASN A 32 4.64 -7.09 0.24
C ASN A 32 4.31 -8.07 -0.90
N GLU A 33 5.34 -8.65 -1.54
CA GLU A 33 5.20 -9.65 -2.63
C GLU A 33 4.36 -10.87 -2.24
N ASN A 34 4.40 -11.26 -0.97
CA ASN A 34 3.59 -12.35 -0.44
C ASN A 34 2.09 -11.97 -0.32
N GLY A 35 1.74 -10.69 -0.46
CA GLY A 35 0.39 -10.18 -0.27
C GLY A 35 0.06 -9.85 1.19
N THR A 36 1.07 -9.87 2.07
CA THR A 36 0.90 -9.50 3.47
C THR A 36 0.83 -7.99 3.60
N LEU A 37 -0.17 -7.52 4.35
CA LEU A 37 -0.36 -6.10 4.62
C LEU A 37 0.74 -5.56 5.54
N ILE A 38 1.41 -4.49 5.10
CA ILE A 38 2.48 -3.80 5.84
C ILE A 38 1.88 -2.65 6.66
N THR A 39 0.88 -1.98 6.12
CA THR A 39 0.20 -0.86 6.77
C THR A 39 -1.32 -1.04 6.76
N PRO A 40 -2.04 -0.57 7.78
CA PRO A 40 -3.50 -0.51 7.71
C PRO A 40 -3.98 0.25 6.48
N ILE A 41 -5.09 -0.19 5.89
CA ILE A 41 -5.72 0.50 4.76
C ILE A 41 -6.52 1.69 5.31
N LYS A 42 -5.83 2.82 5.51
CA LYS A 42 -6.39 4.01 6.16
C LYS A 42 -5.97 5.32 5.51
N TYR A 43 -5.09 5.28 4.52
CA TYR A 43 -4.55 6.47 3.89
C TYR A 43 -5.45 6.94 2.77
N ASP A 44 -5.66 8.24 2.64
CA ASP A 44 -6.41 8.81 1.51
C ASP A 44 -5.57 8.80 0.23
N PHE A 45 -4.24 8.80 0.38
CA PHE A 45 -3.30 8.71 -0.72
C PHE A 45 -1.97 8.11 -0.25
N VAL A 46 -1.31 7.39 -1.15
CA VAL A 46 -0.02 6.73 -0.96
C VAL A 46 0.86 6.94 -2.19
N TYR A 47 2.17 7.05 -1.99
CA TYR A 47 3.16 7.07 -3.07
C TYR A 47 4.02 5.80 -3.04
N ASP A 48 4.65 5.44 -4.15
CA ASP A 48 5.56 4.29 -4.16
C ASP A 48 6.75 4.51 -3.22
N PHE A 49 7.28 3.40 -2.71
CA PHE A 49 8.52 3.42 -1.92
C PHE A 49 9.70 3.89 -2.79
N PHE A 50 10.35 4.95 -2.33
CA PHE A 50 11.59 5.45 -2.89
C PHE A 50 12.66 5.51 -1.80
N GLN A 51 13.79 4.83 -2.03
CA GLN A 51 14.89 4.73 -1.06
C GLN A 51 14.45 4.29 0.36
N GLY A 52 13.48 3.39 0.45
CA GLY A 52 13.03 2.80 1.72
C GLY A 52 11.99 3.63 2.48
N VAL A 53 11.55 4.76 1.93
CA VAL A 53 10.48 5.59 2.50
C VAL A 53 9.38 5.84 1.48
N ALA A 54 8.16 6.03 1.96
CA ALA A 54 7.02 6.43 1.14
C ALA A 54 6.25 7.56 1.82
N MET A 55 5.66 8.44 1.02
CA MET A 55 4.79 9.49 1.53
C MET A 55 3.35 8.99 1.57
N VAL A 56 2.65 9.29 2.66
CA VAL A 56 1.24 8.95 2.86
C VAL A 56 0.45 10.18 3.27
N ARG A 57 -0.86 10.17 3.02
CA ARG A 57 -1.74 11.29 3.37
C ARG A 57 -2.99 10.82 4.12
N ILE A 58 -3.38 11.57 5.15
CA ILE A 58 -4.68 11.47 5.82
C ILE A 58 -5.25 12.89 5.99
N GLY A 59 -6.36 13.17 5.33
CA GLY A 59 -6.93 14.50 5.18
C GLY A 59 -5.93 15.47 4.57
N ALA A 60 -5.66 16.56 5.27
CA ALA A 60 -4.66 17.57 4.89
C ALA A 60 -3.24 17.26 5.38
N GLN A 61 -3.05 16.18 6.16
CA GLN A 61 -1.77 15.85 6.78
C GLN A 61 -0.99 14.86 5.93
N TYR A 62 0.31 15.12 5.79
CA TYR A 62 1.26 14.24 5.13
C TYR A 62 2.19 13.61 6.17
N GLY A 63 2.52 12.34 5.97
CA GLY A 63 3.49 11.60 6.76
C GLY A 63 4.45 10.85 5.86
N LEU A 64 5.58 10.46 6.43
CA LEU A 64 6.48 9.51 5.82
C LEU A 64 6.37 8.20 6.58
N ILE A 65 6.41 7.09 5.86
CA ILE A 65 6.53 5.77 6.43
C ILE A 65 7.76 5.06 5.88
N ASP A 66 8.37 4.19 6.66
CA ASP A 66 9.36 3.24 6.20
C ASP A 66 8.73 1.94 5.65
N THR A 67 9.57 1.03 5.14
CA THR A 67 9.12 -0.27 4.60
C THR A 67 8.53 -1.22 5.65
N SER A 68 8.64 -0.89 6.94
CA SER A 68 7.96 -1.58 8.04
C SER A 68 6.60 -0.96 8.38
N GLY A 69 6.25 0.16 7.75
CA GLY A 69 4.99 0.86 7.93
C GLY A 69 4.96 1.84 9.11
N LYS A 70 6.14 2.23 9.63
CA LYS A 70 6.30 3.17 10.75
C LYS A 70 6.65 4.57 10.29
#